data_AF-A0A946WHC7-F1
#
_entry.id   AF-A0A946WHC7-F1
#
_cell.length_a   1.000
_cell.length_b   1.000
_cell.length_c   1.000
_cell.angle_alpha   90.00
_cell.angle_beta   90.00
_cell.angle_gamma   90.00
#
_symmetry.space_group_name_H-M   'P 1'
#
loop_
_entity.id
_entity.type
_entity.pdbx_description
1 polymer ?
#
loop_
_entity_poly.entity_id
_entity_poly.type
_entity_poly.pdbx_seq_one_letter_code
_entity_poly.pdbx_strand_id
1 'polypeptide(L)'
;MSIKFMVFATLLTSNGPYFGEEPPGLEAKLFAPGVVSTGLYEDGGLIITPDEKQVFVRVAEWPIGYYSRFFEKQGKWQGPELASFSGNYWEGRMADHPDGKRLFISSPRPIEGTGAPKDN
;
A
#
# COMPACT_ATOMS: atom_id res chain seq x y z
N MET A 1 3.02 24.13 -2.35
CA MET A 1 3.64 23.83 -1.05
C MET A 1 3.95 22.34 -1.06
N SER A 2 5.18 21.96 -1.38
CA SER A 2 5.55 20.54 -1.50
C SER A 2 5.80 19.98 -0.10
N ILE A 3 4.83 19.24 0.43
CA ILE A 3 5.04 18.42 1.63
C ILE A 3 5.99 17.30 1.20
N LYS A 4 7.26 17.40 1.63
CA LYS A 4 8.20 16.29 1.56
C LYS A 4 7.76 15.28 2.60
N PHE A 5 7.09 14.21 2.17
CA PHE A 5 6.84 13.06 3.02
C PHE A 5 8.19 12.40 3.34
N MET A 6 8.64 12.58 4.58
CA MET A 6 9.75 11.81 5.12
C MET A 6 9.16 10.57 5.78
N VAL A 7 8.84 9.56 4.97
CA VAL A 7 8.62 8.22 5.48
C VAL A 7 9.99 7.73 5.94
N PHE A 8 10.21 7.61 7.26
CA PHE A 8 11.32 6.83 7.79
C PHE A 8 11.04 5.35 7.53
N ALA A 9 11.09 4.94 6.27
CA ALA A 9 11.21 3.53 5.94
C ALA A 9 12.71 3.23 6.02
N THR A 10 13.16 2.71 7.16
CA THR A 10 14.33 1.84 7.10
C THR A 10 13.96 0.77 6.09
N LEU A 11 14.69 0.67 4.97
CA LEU A 11 14.52 -0.39 3.98
C LEU A 11 14.68 -1.72 4.72
N LEU A 12 13.56 -2.32 5.12
CA LEU A 12 13.53 -3.61 5.76
C LEU A 12 13.80 -4.62 4.65
N THR A 13 15.05 -5.08 4.59
CA THR A 13 15.37 -6.27 3.81
C THR A 13 15.00 -7.44 4.70
N SER A 14 13.79 -7.97 4.54
CA SER A 14 13.39 -9.12 5.33
C SER A 14 13.97 -10.41 4.75
N ASN A 15 14.30 -11.36 5.63
CA ASN A 15 14.70 -12.70 5.22
C ASN A 15 13.43 -13.57 5.15
N GLY A 16 13.07 -14.02 3.95
CA GLY A 16 11.97 -14.96 3.73
C GLY A 16 10.61 -14.31 3.40
N PRO A 17 9.59 -15.13 3.09
CA PRO A 17 8.32 -14.68 2.52
C PRO A 17 7.38 -13.98 3.52
N TYR A 18 7.64 -14.06 4.82
CA TYR A 18 6.78 -13.51 5.89
C TYR A 18 7.48 -12.45 6.74
N PHE A 19 8.31 -11.61 6.12
CA PHE A 19 9.04 -10.56 6.83
C PHE A 19 9.95 -11.02 7.98
N GLY A 20 10.39 -12.30 7.95
CA GLY A 20 11.15 -12.93 9.03
C GLY A 20 10.29 -13.52 10.15
N GLU A 21 8.97 -13.52 10.00
CA GLU A 21 8.03 -14.19 10.90
C GLU A 21 7.85 -15.67 10.53
N GLU A 22 7.32 -16.44 11.49
CA GLU A 22 6.83 -17.79 11.24
C GLU A 22 5.63 -17.76 10.27
N PRO A 23 5.51 -18.73 9.35
CA PRO A 23 4.34 -18.83 8.48
C PRO A 23 3.02 -18.88 9.27
N PRO A 24 1.92 -18.37 8.70
CA PRO A 24 0.62 -18.33 9.36
C PRO A 24 0.13 -19.74 9.69
N GLY A 25 -0.39 -19.90 10.91
CA GLY A 25 -1.04 -21.11 11.41
C GLY A 25 -2.56 -20.96 11.48
N LEU A 26 -3.20 -21.80 12.31
CA LEU A 26 -4.65 -21.74 12.55
C LEU A 26 -5.07 -20.64 13.55
N GLU A 27 -4.12 -20.10 14.30
CA GLU A 27 -4.37 -19.01 15.25
C GLU A 27 -4.13 -17.65 14.58
N ALA A 28 -5.12 -16.76 14.71
CA ALA A 28 -5.01 -15.40 14.21
C ALA A 28 -3.96 -14.61 15.02
N LYS A 29 -3.03 -13.97 14.31
CA LYS A 29 -1.99 -13.11 14.87
C LYS A 29 -1.89 -11.84 14.03
N LEU A 30 -1.40 -10.76 14.64
CA LEU A 30 -1.12 -9.53 13.89
C LEU A 30 0.00 -9.82 12.88
N PHE A 31 -0.24 -9.48 11.61
CA PHE A 31 0.72 -9.74 10.55
C PHE A 31 1.75 -8.63 10.45
N ALA A 32 3.04 -8.99 10.47
CA ALA A 32 4.18 -8.08 10.32
C ALA A 32 4.02 -6.76 11.12
N PRO A 33 3.95 -6.80 12.47
CA PRO A 33 3.79 -5.63 13.32
C PRO A 33 4.89 -4.58 13.10
N GLY A 34 4.49 -3.31 12.99
CA GLY A 34 5.40 -2.20 12.70
C GLY A 34 5.88 -2.14 11.25
N VAL A 35 5.53 -3.12 10.41
CA VAL A 35 5.88 -3.18 8.98
C VAL A 35 4.63 -2.99 8.13
N VAL A 36 3.69 -3.94 8.20
CA VAL A 36 2.38 -3.86 7.53
C VAL A 36 1.34 -3.32 8.50
N SER A 37 1.29 -3.86 9.72
CA SER A 37 0.41 -3.39 10.78
C SER A 37 1.13 -2.31 11.58
N THR A 38 1.09 -1.07 11.10
CA THR A 38 1.90 0.03 11.65
C THR A 38 1.27 0.71 12.87
N GLY A 39 -0.03 0.48 13.09
CA GLY A 39 -0.82 1.18 14.11
C GLY A 39 -1.37 2.52 13.63
N LEU A 40 -1.16 2.85 12.35
CA LEU A 40 -1.88 3.92 11.65
C LEU A 40 -3.30 3.42 11.29
N TYR A 41 -4.06 4.22 10.55
CA TYR A 41 -5.39 3.80 10.11
C TYR A 41 -5.33 3.04 8.78
N GLU A 42 -5.00 1.74 8.84
CA GLU A 42 -5.07 0.85 7.66
C GLU A 42 -6.51 0.35 7.41
N ASP A 43 -7.27 1.05 6.57
CA ASP A 43 -8.73 0.88 6.44
C ASP A 43 -9.22 0.47 5.04
N GLY A 44 -8.38 0.60 4.02
CA GLY A 44 -8.80 0.47 2.62
C GLY A 44 -8.67 -0.91 2.02
N GLY A 45 -8.32 -1.88 2.84
CA GLY A 45 -7.98 -3.23 2.41
C GLY A 45 -6.51 -3.38 2.00
N LEU A 46 -6.13 -4.66 1.88
CA LEU A 46 -4.85 -5.13 1.38
C LEU A 46 -5.10 -5.81 0.03
N ILE A 47 -4.31 -5.48 -0.98
CA ILE A 47 -4.35 -6.15 -2.28
C ILE A 47 -3.01 -6.80 -2.54
N ILE A 48 -3.06 -8.07 -2.94
CA ILE A 48 -1.90 -8.84 -3.41
C ILE A 48 -2.04 -8.98 -4.92
N THR A 49 -0.98 -8.69 -5.67
CA THR A 49 -1.00 -8.94 -7.13
C THR A 49 -1.10 -10.44 -7.42
N PRO A 50 -1.69 -10.87 -8.55
CA PRO A 50 -1.86 -12.29 -8.85
C PRO A 50 -0.56 -13.08 -8.99
N ASP A 51 0.56 -12.41 -9.28
CA ASP A 51 1.89 -13.02 -9.28
C ASP A 51 2.51 -13.12 -7.88
N GLU A 52 1.80 -12.63 -6.86
CA GLU A 52 2.18 -12.63 -5.44
C GLU A 52 3.46 -11.84 -5.13
N LYS A 53 3.86 -10.93 -6.04
CA LYS A 53 5.11 -10.15 -5.91
C LYS A 53 4.94 -8.75 -5.40
N GLN A 54 3.71 -8.23 -5.31
CA GLN A 54 3.44 -6.90 -4.77
C GLN A 54 2.24 -6.92 -3.84
N VAL A 55 2.35 -6.13 -2.77
CA VAL A 55 1.27 -5.91 -1.81
C VAL A 55 1.04 -4.41 -1.69
N PHE A 56 -0.21 -3.99 -1.77
CA PHE A 56 -0.63 -2.61 -1.55
C PHE A 56 -1.50 -2.53 -0.30
N VAL A 57 -1.17 -1.59 0.58
CA VAL A 57 -1.90 -1.34 1.83
C VAL A 57 -2.32 0.12 1.86
N ARG A 58 -3.61 0.39 2.02
CA ARG A 58 -4.09 1.76 2.20
C ARG A 58 -3.86 2.20 3.64
N VAL A 59 -3.34 3.41 3.81
CA VAL A 59 -3.31 4.13 5.08
C VAL A 59 -4.12 5.41 4.88
N ALA A 60 -5.10 5.68 5.76
CA ALA A 60 -5.99 6.82 5.58
C ALA A 60 -6.34 7.54 6.89
N GLU A 61 -5.78 8.71 7.11
CA GLU A 61 -6.16 9.59 8.21
C GLU A 61 -6.41 10.98 7.64
N TRP A 62 -7.63 11.50 7.77
CA TRP A 62 -7.99 12.78 7.13
C TRP A 62 -6.97 13.87 7.47
N PRO A 63 -6.40 14.59 6.49
CA PRO A 63 -6.73 14.65 5.06
C PRO A 63 -5.79 13.84 4.14
N ILE A 64 -5.06 12.86 4.68
CA ILE A 64 -4.10 11.97 3.99
C ILE A 64 -4.67 10.56 3.72
N GLY A 65 -4.83 10.19 2.45
CA GLY A 65 -5.24 8.83 2.04
C GLY A 65 -4.30 8.33 0.96
N TYR A 66 -3.45 7.34 1.27
CA TYR A 66 -2.43 6.86 0.35
C TYR A 66 -2.25 5.35 0.40
N TYR A 67 -1.62 4.81 -0.63
CA TYR A 67 -1.19 3.42 -0.71
C TYR A 67 0.31 3.29 -0.49
N SER A 68 0.69 2.48 0.48
CA SER A 68 2.02 1.91 0.60
C SER A 68 2.13 0.67 -0.29
N ARG A 69 3.30 0.47 -0.90
CA ARG A 69 3.65 -0.70 -1.69
C ARG A 69 4.78 -1.47 -1.02
N PHE A 70 4.60 -2.78 -0.93
CA PHE A 70 5.65 -3.76 -0.67
C PHE A 70 5.87 -4.58 -1.93
N PHE A 71 7.09 -5.01 -2.18
CA PHE A 71 7.41 -5.79 -3.38
C PHE A 71 8.52 -6.79 -3.13
N GLU A 72 8.46 -7.91 -3.85
CA GLU A 72 9.44 -8.98 -3.78
C GLU A 72 10.59 -8.72 -4.78
N LYS A 73 11.82 -8.82 -4.31
CA LYS A 73 13.03 -8.83 -5.14
C LYS A 73 14.01 -9.92 -4.68
N GLN A 74 14.20 -10.95 -5.52
CA GLN A 74 15.16 -12.04 -5.30
C GLN A 74 14.93 -12.87 -4.01
N GLY A 75 13.70 -13.30 -3.79
CA GLY A 75 13.22 -13.99 -2.60
C GLY A 75 13.04 -13.12 -1.36
N LYS A 76 13.08 -11.78 -1.48
CA LYS A 76 13.08 -10.86 -0.34
C LYS A 76 12.10 -9.71 -0.52
N TRP A 77 11.20 -9.55 0.44
CA TRP A 77 10.31 -8.40 0.48
C TRP A 77 11.07 -7.11 0.79
N GLN A 78 10.63 -6.05 0.11
CA GLN A 78 11.09 -4.67 0.19
C GLN A 78 9.90 -3.76 0.56
N GLY A 79 10.20 -2.53 1.00
CA GLY A 79 9.21 -1.51 1.34
C GLY A 79 9.10 -1.24 2.86
N PRO A 80 8.07 -0.50 3.30
CA PRO A 80 7.06 0.14 2.45
C PRO A 80 7.64 1.32 1.66
N GLU A 81 7.15 1.52 0.44
CA GLU A 81 7.33 2.76 -0.31
C GLU A 81 5.98 3.34 -0.73
N LEU A 82 5.93 4.62 -1.06
CA LEU A 82 4.72 5.22 -1.61
C LEU A 82 4.42 4.60 -2.99
N ALA A 83 3.22 4.07 -3.18
CA ALA A 83 2.81 3.59 -4.50
C ALA A 83 2.90 4.72 -5.52
N SER A 84 3.43 4.44 -6.71
CA SER A 84 3.76 5.48 -7.72
C SER A 84 2.56 6.30 -8.18
N PHE A 85 1.35 5.75 -8.07
CA PHE A 85 0.11 6.44 -8.39
C PHE A 85 -0.45 7.27 -7.21
N SER A 86 0.09 7.17 -6.00
CA SER A 86 -0.51 7.68 -4.76
C SER A 86 0.20 8.91 -4.19
N GLY A 87 -0.44 9.59 -3.22
CA GLY A 87 0.17 10.61 -2.36
C GLY A 87 -0.11 12.07 -2.73
N ASN A 88 -0.75 12.31 -3.88
CA ASN A 88 -1.15 13.66 -4.31
C ASN A 88 -2.64 13.96 -4.06
N TYR A 89 -3.43 12.93 -3.80
CA TYR A 89 -4.87 13.01 -3.62
C TYR A 89 -5.28 12.11 -2.45
N TRP A 90 -6.46 12.35 -1.88
CA TRP A 90 -7.09 11.40 -0.96
C TRP A 90 -7.56 10.19 -1.76
N GLU A 91 -6.71 9.19 -1.88
CA GLU A 91 -7.04 7.96 -2.60
C GLU A 91 -8.08 7.17 -1.79
N GLY A 92 -9.16 6.74 -2.43
CA GLY A 92 -10.18 5.89 -1.82
C GLY A 92 -9.82 4.41 -1.92
N ARG A 93 -10.81 3.52 -1.88
CA ARG A 93 -10.58 2.07 -1.90
C ARG A 93 -10.15 1.59 -3.28
N MET A 94 -9.34 0.54 -3.29
CA MET A 94 -8.85 -0.13 -4.49
C MET A 94 -9.62 -1.42 -4.73
N ALA A 95 -9.76 -1.80 -6.00
CA ALA A 95 -10.30 -3.08 -6.43
C ALA A 95 -9.39 -3.69 -7.50
N ASP A 96 -9.21 -5.00 -7.46
CA ASP A 96 -8.51 -5.78 -8.46
C ASP A 96 -9.44 -6.16 -9.63
N HIS A 97 -8.85 -6.28 -10.82
CA HIS A 97 -9.54 -6.82 -11.97
C HIS A 97 -9.24 -8.32 -12.11
N PRO A 98 -10.22 -9.19 -12.46
CA PRO A 98 -10.02 -10.63 -12.57
C PRO A 98 -8.94 -11.10 -13.58
N ASP A 99 -8.57 -10.24 -14.53
CA ASP A 99 -7.47 -10.53 -15.48
C ASP A 99 -6.08 -10.44 -14.84
N GLY A 100 -5.99 -9.94 -13.62
CA GLY A 100 -4.76 -9.79 -12.87
C GLY A 100 -3.78 -8.73 -13.36
N LYS A 101 -4.19 -7.93 -14.36
CA LYS A 101 -3.32 -6.94 -15.01
C LYS A 101 -3.64 -5.51 -14.60
N ARG A 102 -4.77 -5.30 -13.92
CA ARG A 102 -5.29 -3.97 -13.62
C ARG A 102 -5.78 -3.87 -12.19
N LEU A 103 -5.52 -2.71 -11.62
CA LEU A 103 -6.04 -2.25 -10.34
C LEU A 103 -6.81 -0.96 -10.60
N PHE A 104 -7.96 -0.79 -9.95
CA PHE A 104 -8.79 0.41 -10.03
C PHE A 104 -8.87 1.07 -8.67
N ILE A 105 -8.79 2.40 -8.63
CA ILE A 105 -8.85 3.19 -7.39
C ILE A 105 -9.87 4.30 -7.60
N SER A 106 -10.76 4.49 -6.63
CA SER A 106 -11.58 5.70 -6.56
C SER A 106 -10.70 6.88 -6.15
N SER A 107 -10.55 7.87 -7.02
CA SER A 107 -9.64 8.99 -6.81
C SER A 107 -10.32 10.30 -7.19
N PRO A 108 -10.15 11.39 -6.41
CA PRO A 108 -10.66 12.71 -6.78
C PRO A 108 -9.80 13.37 -7.87
N ARG A 109 -8.81 12.64 -8.41
CA ARG A 109 -7.90 13.13 -9.44
C ARG A 109 -8.68 13.67 -10.65
N PRO A 110 -8.32 14.86 -11.15
CA PRO A 110 -8.89 15.38 -12.40
C PRO A 110 -8.61 14.43 -13.57
N ILE A 111 -9.60 14.25 -14.44
CA ILE A 111 -9.52 13.34 -15.60
C ILE A 111 -8.38 13.74 -16.54
N GLU A 112 -8.19 15.05 -16.77
CA GLU A 112 -7.12 15.56 -17.65
C GLU A 112 -5.79 15.77 -16.92
N GLY A 113 -5.68 15.31 -15.66
CA GLY A 113 -4.50 15.54 -14.81
C GLY A 113 -4.27 17.00 -14.42
N THR A 114 -5.11 17.92 -14.91
CA THR A 114 -5.11 19.35 -14.59
C THR A 114 -6.49 19.76 -14.06
N GLY A 115 -6.52 20.68 -13.09
CA GLY A 115 -7.76 21.17 -12.47
C GLY A 115 -7.90 20.81 -10.98
N ALA A 116 -9.02 21.24 -10.38
CA ALA A 116 -9.33 20.98 -8.99
C ALA A 116 -9.74 19.50 -8.78
N PRO A 117 -9.40 18.89 -7.64
CA PRO A 117 -9.92 17.58 -7.28
C PRO A 117 -11.45 17.56 -7.34
N LYS A 118 -12.02 16.48 -7.86
CA LYS A 118 -13.47 16.27 -7.86
C LYS A 118 -13.93 15.78 -6.49
N ASP A 119 -15.19 16.05 -6.17
CA ASP A 119 -15.84 15.43 -5.02
C ASP A 119 -16.04 13.93 -5.29
N ASN A 120 -15.85 13.10 -4.27
CA ASN A 120 -15.87 11.63 -4.35
C ASN A 120 -17.12 11.04 -3.69
#